data_AF-A0AAP3E2P6-F1
#
_entry.id   AF-A0AAP3E2P6-F1
#
_cell.length_a   1.000
_cell.length_b   1.000
_cell.length_c   1.000
_cell.angle_alpha   90.00
_cell.angle_beta   90.00
_cell.angle_gamma   90.00
#
_symmetry.space_group_name_H-M   'P 1'
#
loop_
_entity.id
_entity.type
_entity.pdbx_description
1 polymer ?
#
loop_
_entity_poly.entity_id
_entity_poly.type
_entity_poly.pdbx_seq_one_letter_code
_entity_poly.pdbx_strand_id
1 'polypeptide(L)'
;MTDDTPFTGDSRVLHRRAIRIPLPDEASELAFHRTMQTVADAQERKAKLMADPQTSVLEAYERQLEGIADSFEHALRDVVGEEYETIAHAYSSGRRNDGLAAMAAYLFEALWRFEQMSTITERTFFPVVLRYPRCDTVNVRFVNGHVTENAVLYESPAHSTEQLADRHEAQYHNESHWSQKQAARQIEANAQLVREAFPDPQESDFEERRSGGIVAAFGRRGSEFSSAVERVESDPDRFSETIDEPELVVESPVAKRTEREWLPDDAVVL
;
A
#
# COMPACT_ATOMS: atom_id res chain seq x y z
N MET A 1 -26.99 -24.47 2.17
CA MET A 1 -25.75 -24.87 2.86
C MET A 1 -24.65 -24.03 2.25
N THR A 2 -24.37 -22.89 2.86
CA THR A 2 -23.17 -22.11 2.60
C THR A 2 -21.99 -22.95 3.09
N ASP A 3 -21.11 -23.31 2.18
CA ASP A 3 -19.85 -23.98 2.49
C ASP A 3 -18.92 -22.90 3.06
N ASP A 4 -19.07 -22.64 4.36
CA ASP A 4 -18.40 -21.58 5.11
C ASP A 4 -16.96 -22.00 5.44
N THR A 5 -16.21 -22.35 4.38
CA THR A 5 -14.80 -22.69 4.52
C THR A 5 -14.03 -21.38 4.69
N PRO A 6 -13.34 -21.17 5.82
CA PRO A 6 -12.59 -19.93 6.06
C PRO A 6 -11.57 -19.72 4.95
N PHE A 7 -11.44 -18.48 4.46
CA PHE A 7 -10.40 -18.11 3.50
C PHE A 7 -9.03 -18.39 4.11
N THR A 8 -8.28 -19.31 3.50
CA THR A 8 -6.96 -19.75 4.01
C THR A 8 -5.79 -18.98 3.38
N GLY A 9 -6.10 -17.97 2.57
CA GLY A 9 -5.15 -17.17 1.82
C GLY A 9 -4.49 -17.93 0.66
N ASP A 10 -4.32 -17.28 -0.49
CA ASP A 10 -3.52 -17.78 -1.60
C ASP A 10 -2.45 -16.76 -2.02
N SER A 11 -1.35 -16.72 -1.27
CA SER A 11 -0.20 -15.85 -1.55
C SER A 11 0.30 -15.90 -3.00
N ARG A 12 0.04 -16.99 -3.74
CA ARG A 12 0.44 -17.13 -5.15
C ARG A 12 -0.24 -16.11 -6.07
N VAL A 13 -1.39 -15.56 -5.65
CA VAL A 13 -2.06 -14.49 -6.41
C VAL A 13 -1.28 -13.17 -6.36
N LEU A 14 -0.58 -12.90 -5.23
CA LEU A 14 0.25 -11.71 -5.02
C LEU A 14 1.68 -11.89 -5.50
N HIS A 15 2.27 -13.06 -5.21
CA HIS A 15 3.70 -13.31 -5.40
C HIS A 15 4.16 -13.01 -6.84
N ARG A 16 5.00 -11.98 -6.98
CA ARG A 16 5.58 -11.50 -8.25
C ARG A 16 4.55 -11.10 -9.31
N ARG A 17 3.35 -10.71 -8.87
CA ARG A 17 2.22 -10.33 -9.73
C ARG A 17 1.69 -8.96 -9.35
N ALA A 18 1.15 -8.27 -10.36
CA ALA A 18 0.36 -7.07 -10.19
C ALA A 18 -1.04 -7.31 -10.79
N ILE A 19 -2.05 -6.62 -10.27
CA ILE A 19 -3.33 -6.49 -10.96
C ILE A 19 -3.26 -5.30 -11.89
N ARG A 20 -3.61 -5.50 -13.16
CA ARG A 20 -3.77 -4.45 -14.17
C ARG A 20 -5.25 -4.10 -14.27
N ILE A 21 -5.60 -2.83 -14.12
CA ILE A 21 -6.99 -2.36 -14.08
C ILE A 21 -7.22 -1.44 -15.28
N PRO A 22 -8.28 -1.66 -16.09
CA PRO A 22 -8.55 -0.85 -17.27
C PRO A 22 -8.98 0.57 -16.88
N LEU A 23 -8.56 1.56 -17.66
CA LEU A 23 -9.01 2.95 -17.55
C LEU A 23 -9.62 3.40 -18.89
N PRO A 24 -10.82 2.86 -19.25
CA PRO A 24 -11.41 3.04 -20.56
C PRO A 24 -12.01 4.43 -20.80
N ASP A 25 -12.39 5.14 -19.73
CA ASP A 25 -13.10 6.41 -19.80
C ASP A 25 -12.74 7.35 -18.64
N GLU A 26 -13.23 8.60 -18.73
CA GLU A 26 -13.01 9.64 -17.73
C GLU A 26 -13.54 9.24 -16.34
N ALA A 27 -14.63 8.48 -16.26
CA ALA A 27 -15.19 8.03 -15.00
C ALA A 27 -14.22 7.08 -14.27
N SER A 28 -13.59 6.16 -15.01
CA SER A 28 -12.59 5.24 -14.50
C SER A 28 -11.32 5.98 -14.08
N GLU A 29 -10.90 6.98 -14.87
CA GLU A 29 -9.78 7.86 -14.52
C GLU A 29 -10.02 8.62 -13.20
N LEU A 30 -11.22 9.18 -13.04
CA LEU A 30 -11.60 9.92 -11.84
C LEU A 30 -11.71 9.01 -10.62
N ALA A 31 -12.20 7.78 -10.80
CA ALA A 31 -12.23 6.77 -9.74
C ALA A 31 -10.81 6.45 -9.26
N PHE A 32 -9.87 6.18 -10.18
CA PHE A 32 -8.47 5.95 -9.85
C PHE A 32 -7.82 7.13 -9.13
N HIS A 33 -8.04 8.37 -9.62
CA HIS A 33 -7.57 9.57 -8.94
C HIS A 33 -8.10 9.67 -7.50
N ARG A 34 -9.40 9.43 -7.29
CA ARG A 34 -10.02 9.45 -5.95
C ARG A 34 -9.42 8.40 -5.02
N THR A 35 -9.15 7.19 -5.51
CA THR A 35 -8.44 6.16 -4.74
C THR A 35 -7.08 6.67 -4.29
N MET A 36 -6.33 7.32 -5.17
CA MET A 36 -5.02 7.87 -4.81
C MET A 36 -5.11 9.08 -3.88
N GLN A 37 -6.17 9.89 -3.94
CA GLN A 37 -6.45 10.93 -2.93
C GLN A 37 -6.73 10.32 -1.56
N THR A 38 -7.50 9.22 -1.47
CA THR A 38 -7.72 8.50 -0.21
C THR A 38 -6.41 8.02 0.41
N VAL A 39 -5.48 7.51 -0.41
CA VAL A 39 -4.13 7.11 0.03
C VAL A 39 -3.33 8.32 0.53
N ALA A 40 -3.35 9.45 -0.18
CA ALA A 40 -2.69 10.68 0.24
C ALA A 40 -3.27 11.21 1.57
N ASP A 41 -4.59 11.24 1.70
CA ASP A 41 -5.28 11.70 2.90
C ASP A 41 -4.97 10.78 4.11
N ALA A 42 -4.79 9.48 3.89
CA ALA A 42 -4.36 8.55 4.94
C ALA A 42 -2.95 8.90 5.47
N GLN A 43 -2.02 9.33 4.60
CA GLN A 43 -0.70 9.83 5.02
C GLN A 43 -0.85 11.12 5.85
N GLU A 44 -1.67 12.08 5.41
CA GLU A 44 -1.86 13.33 6.15
C GLU A 44 -2.52 13.10 7.52
N ARG A 45 -3.51 12.20 7.59
CA ARG A 45 -4.12 11.81 8.86
C ARG A 45 -3.08 11.21 9.80
N LYS A 46 -2.24 10.28 9.30
CA LYS A 46 -1.13 9.73 10.08
C LYS A 46 -0.17 10.82 10.55
N ALA A 47 0.23 11.75 9.68
CA ALA A 47 1.12 12.85 10.04
C ALA A 47 0.53 13.72 11.18
N LYS A 48 -0.76 14.06 11.10
CA LYS A 48 -1.46 14.82 12.14
C LYS A 48 -1.48 14.08 13.47
N LEU A 49 -1.78 12.78 13.46
CA LEU A 49 -1.77 11.92 14.65
C LEU A 49 -0.36 11.79 15.24
N MET A 50 0.66 11.60 14.41
CA MET A 50 2.06 11.52 14.83
C MET A 50 2.60 12.83 15.43
N ALA A 51 2.05 13.97 15.04
CA ALA A 51 2.40 15.27 15.60
C ALA A 51 1.72 15.55 16.95
N ASP A 52 0.62 14.86 17.26
CA ASP A 52 -0.11 14.99 18.52
C ASP A 52 0.59 14.19 19.63
N PRO A 53 1.12 14.83 20.68
CA PRO A 53 1.77 14.13 21.78
C PRO A 53 0.82 13.24 22.61
N GLN A 54 -0.50 13.35 22.44
CA GLN A 54 -1.48 12.52 23.13
C GLN A 54 -1.84 11.25 22.35
N THR A 55 -1.48 11.16 21.07
CA THR A 55 -1.76 9.99 20.24
C THR A 55 -0.59 9.02 20.28
N SER A 56 -0.90 7.72 20.37
CA SER A 56 0.14 6.70 20.29
C SER A 56 0.58 6.46 18.84
N VAL A 57 1.85 6.12 18.65
CA VAL A 57 2.38 5.75 17.32
C VAL A 57 1.64 4.56 16.71
N LEU A 58 1.22 3.60 17.55
CA LEU A 58 0.45 2.44 17.10
C LEU A 58 -0.90 2.86 16.55
N GLU A 59 -1.63 3.73 17.25
CA GLU A 59 -2.90 4.27 16.77
C GLU A 59 -2.71 4.98 15.41
N ALA A 60 -1.69 5.85 15.29
CA ALA A 60 -1.41 6.52 14.02
C ALA A 60 -1.08 5.54 12.88
N TYR A 61 -0.39 4.44 13.19
CA TYR A 61 -0.05 3.37 12.24
C TYR A 61 -1.28 2.54 11.84
N GLU A 62 -2.09 2.10 12.80
CA GLU A 62 -3.32 1.34 12.56
C GLU A 62 -4.32 2.15 11.73
N ARG A 63 -4.50 3.45 12.01
CA ARG A 63 -5.36 4.33 11.19
C ARG A 63 -4.90 4.48 9.76
N GLN A 64 -3.60 4.42 9.50
CA GLN A 64 -3.08 4.41 8.13
C GLN A 64 -3.43 3.09 7.43
N LEU A 65 -3.24 1.95 8.11
CA LEU A 65 -3.55 0.64 7.56
C LEU A 65 -5.06 0.49 7.29
N GLU A 66 -5.92 0.96 8.20
CA GLU A 66 -7.38 1.04 8.01
C GLU A 66 -7.71 1.81 6.73
N GLY A 67 -7.16 3.02 6.55
CA GLY A 67 -7.42 3.82 5.36
C GLY A 67 -6.95 3.17 4.04
N ILE A 68 -5.86 2.40 4.07
CA ILE A 68 -5.41 1.65 2.90
C ILE A 68 -6.31 0.44 2.64
N ALA A 69 -6.70 -0.29 3.68
CA ALA A 69 -7.63 -1.41 3.58
C ALA A 69 -9.00 -0.94 3.04
N ASP A 70 -9.53 0.16 3.56
CA ASP A 70 -10.76 0.78 3.07
C ASP A 70 -10.66 1.07 1.58
N SER A 71 -9.51 1.56 1.08
CA SER A 71 -9.33 1.85 -0.35
C SER A 71 -9.43 0.59 -1.23
N PHE A 72 -8.97 -0.57 -0.73
CA PHE A 72 -9.08 -1.84 -1.44
C PHE A 72 -10.50 -2.38 -1.40
N GLU A 73 -11.17 -2.27 -0.24
CA GLU A 73 -12.56 -2.68 -0.09
C GLU A 73 -13.50 -1.85 -0.99
N HIS A 74 -13.29 -0.53 -1.07
CA HIS A 74 -14.03 0.34 -1.98
C HIS A 74 -13.79 -0.06 -3.44
N ALA A 75 -12.53 -0.27 -3.86
CA ALA A 75 -12.24 -0.71 -5.22
C ALA A 75 -12.88 -2.07 -5.56
N LEU A 76 -12.94 -3.00 -4.60
CA LEU A 76 -13.64 -4.27 -4.75
C LEU A 76 -15.15 -4.09 -4.92
N ARG A 77 -15.79 -3.30 -4.05
CA ARG A 77 -17.23 -3.02 -4.15
C ARG A 77 -17.59 -2.32 -5.45
N ASP A 78 -16.79 -1.35 -5.87
CA ASP A 78 -17.06 -0.54 -7.07
C ASP A 78 -16.93 -1.34 -8.36
N VAL A 79 -15.90 -2.20 -8.47
CA VAL A 79 -15.60 -2.92 -9.72
C VAL A 79 -16.22 -4.32 -9.76
N VAL A 80 -16.19 -5.04 -8.64
CA VAL A 80 -16.63 -6.45 -8.56
C VAL A 80 -18.06 -6.54 -8.00
N GLY A 81 -18.47 -5.61 -7.14
CA GLY A 81 -19.75 -5.62 -6.44
C GLY A 81 -19.69 -6.27 -5.06
N GLU A 82 -20.79 -6.21 -4.31
CA GLU A 82 -20.88 -6.69 -2.90
C GLU A 82 -20.56 -8.18 -2.73
N GLU A 83 -20.64 -8.99 -3.79
CA GLU A 83 -20.31 -10.42 -3.76
C GLU A 83 -18.80 -10.70 -3.97
N TYR A 84 -17.93 -9.69 -3.85
CA TYR A 84 -16.50 -9.81 -4.15
C TYR A 84 -15.81 -10.96 -3.38
N GLU A 85 -16.18 -11.21 -2.13
CA GLU A 85 -15.63 -12.33 -1.33
C GLU A 85 -15.96 -13.68 -1.97
N THR A 86 -17.24 -13.88 -2.31
CA THR A 86 -17.72 -15.12 -2.94
C THR A 86 -17.01 -15.35 -4.28
N ILE A 87 -16.77 -14.28 -5.03
CA ILE A 87 -16.06 -14.29 -6.30
C ILE A 87 -14.57 -14.61 -6.10
N ALA A 88 -13.90 -14.02 -5.10
CA ALA A 88 -12.52 -14.32 -4.73
C ALA A 88 -12.33 -15.80 -4.34
N HIS A 89 -13.27 -16.35 -3.57
CA HIS A 89 -13.29 -17.79 -3.23
C HIS A 89 -13.52 -18.67 -4.46
N ALA A 90 -14.40 -18.26 -5.38
CA ALA A 90 -14.62 -18.98 -6.63
C ALA A 90 -13.35 -19.01 -7.49
N TYR A 91 -12.59 -17.91 -7.55
CA TYR A 91 -11.29 -17.86 -8.21
C TYR A 91 -10.26 -18.80 -7.58
N SER A 92 -10.08 -18.70 -6.27
CA SER A 92 -9.10 -19.49 -5.51
C SER A 92 -9.37 -21.00 -5.57
N SER A 93 -10.65 -21.38 -5.69
CA SER A 93 -11.07 -22.78 -5.87
C SER A 93 -11.10 -23.25 -7.34
N GLY A 94 -10.71 -22.41 -8.29
CA GLY A 94 -10.71 -22.72 -9.72
C GLY A 94 -12.11 -22.82 -10.36
N ARG A 95 -13.15 -22.39 -9.65
CA ARG A 95 -14.55 -22.38 -10.16
C ARG A 95 -14.84 -21.20 -11.09
N ARG A 96 -14.04 -20.14 -11.03
CA ARG A 96 -14.17 -18.92 -11.84
C ARG A 96 -12.78 -18.40 -12.21
N ASN A 97 -12.60 -17.83 -13.39
CA ASN A 97 -11.26 -17.42 -13.88
C ASN A 97 -11.25 -16.16 -14.75
N ASP A 98 -12.34 -15.41 -14.81
CA ASP A 98 -12.41 -14.10 -15.48
C ASP A 98 -11.67 -12.99 -14.71
N GLY A 99 -11.55 -11.82 -15.34
CA GLY A 99 -10.74 -10.72 -14.84
C GLY A 99 -11.24 -10.13 -13.53
N LEU A 100 -12.55 -10.00 -13.38
CA LEU A 100 -13.18 -9.57 -12.13
C LEU A 100 -12.85 -10.54 -10.99
N ALA A 101 -12.89 -11.85 -11.27
CA ALA A 101 -12.54 -12.86 -10.28
C ALA A 101 -11.06 -12.83 -9.88
N ALA A 102 -10.17 -12.51 -10.84
CA ALA A 102 -8.76 -12.32 -10.57
C ALA A 102 -8.49 -11.08 -9.70
N MET A 103 -9.14 -9.95 -9.99
CA MET A 103 -9.06 -8.74 -9.16
C MET A 103 -9.61 -8.98 -7.76
N ALA A 104 -10.76 -9.65 -7.65
CA ALA A 104 -11.38 -10.02 -6.39
C ALA A 104 -10.41 -10.82 -5.52
N ALA A 105 -9.83 -11.90 -6.06
CA ALA A 105 -8.86 -12.71 -5.34
C ALA A 105 -7.59 -11.94 -4.95
N TYR A 106 -7.09 -11.08 -5.85
CA TYR A 106 -5.88 -10.31 -5.62
C TYR A 106 -6.03 -9.30 -4.46
N LEU A 107 -7.06 -8.46 -4.50
CA LEU A 107 -7.28 -7.45 -3.47
C LEU A 107 -7.81 -8.05 -2.16
N PHE A 108 -8.61 -9.12 -2.23
CA PHE A 108 -9.07 -9.82 -1.03
C PHE A 108 -7.92 -10.52 -0.29
N GLU A 109 -6.98 -11.16 -1.00
CA GLU A 109 -5.75 -11.67 -0.38
C GLU A 109 -4.96 -10.53 0.27
N ALA A 110 -4.87 -9.36 -0.39
CA ALA A 110 -4.17 -8.21 0.16
C ALA A 110 -4.81 -7.70 1.47
N LEU A 111 -6.14 -7.58 1.51
CA LEU A 111 -6.90 -7.24 2.72
C LEU A 111 -6.63 -8.22 3.86
N TRP A 112 -6.74 -9.52 3.58
CA TRP A 112 -6.47 -10.56 4.57
C TRP A 112 -5.03 -10.47 5.13
N ARG A 113 -4.04 -10.14 4.28
CA ARG A 113 -2.64 -9.94 4.72
C ARG A 113 -2.43 -8.67 5.54
N PHE A 114 -3.19 -7.60 5.29
CA PHE A 114 -3.17 -6.40 6.12
C PHE A 114 -3.63 -6.67 7.55
N GLU A 115 -4.71 -7.43 7.71
CA GLU A 115 -5.20 -7.83 9.04
C GLU A 115 -4.14 -8.63 9.81
N GLN A 116 -3.35 -9.46 9.11
CA GLN A 116 -2.23 -10.17 9.74
C GLN A 116 -1.06 -9.23 10.08
N MET A 117 -0.84 -8.15 9.32
CA MET A 117 0.29 -7.25 9.50
C MET A 117 0.20 -6.42 10.79
N SER A 118 -0.99 -6.04 11.24
CA SER A 118 -1.16 -5.25 12.48
C SER A 118 -0.60 -5.94 13.72
N THR A 119 -0.48 -7.28 13.69
CA THR A 119 -0.02 -8.09 14.82
C THR A 119 1.42 -8.61 14.68
N ILE A 120 2.05 -8.50 13.51
CA ILE A 120 3.35 -9.12 13.21
C ILE A 120 4.46 -8.06 13.11
N THR A 121 5.47 -8.16 13.99
CA THR A 121 6.72 -7.41 13.88
C THR A 121 7.55 -7.89 12.68
N GLU A 122 8.37 -7.03 12.08
CA GLU A 122 9.29 -7.33 10.96
C GLU A 122 8.64 -7.61 9.61
N ARG A 123 7.41 -7.10 9.41
CA ARG A 123 6.77 -7.06 8.09
C ARG A 123 6.68 -5.63 7.57
N THR A 124 6.96 -5.47 6.29
CA THR A 124 6.80 -4.23 5.55
C THR A 124 5.76 -4.41 4.45
N PHE A 125 4.76 -3.53 4.41
CA PHE A 125 3.89 -3.35 3.26
C PHE A 125 4.63 -2.50 2.23
N PHE A 126 4.82 -3.02 1.00
CA PHE A 126 5.72 -2.43 0.01
C PHE A 126 5.08 -2.26 -1.38
N PRO A 127 3.94 -1.55 -1.51
CA PRO A 127 3.21 -1.47 -2.78
C PRO A 127 3.95 -0.68 -3.86
N VAL A 128 3.64 -1.00 -5.12
CA VAL A 128 3.91 -0.13 -6.27
C VAL A 128 2.61 0.11 -7.02
N VAL A 129 2.27 1.38 -7.24
CA VAL A 129 1.12 1.78 -8.06
C VAL A 129 1.65 2.54 -9.26
N LEU A 130 1.31 2.13 -10.47
CA LEU A 130 1.79 2.73 -11.71
C LEU A 130 0.61 3.02 -12.64
N ARG A 131 0.57 4.22 -13.21
CA ARG A 131 -0.35 4.63 -14.27
C ARG A 131 0.31 4.42 -15.63
N TYR A 132 -0.42 3.87 -16.57
CA TYR A 132 -0.06 3.75 -18.01
C TYR A 132 -1.16 4.41 -18.82
N PRO A 133 -1.00 4.74 -20.12
CA PRO A 133 -2.00 5.52 -20.86
C PRO A 133 -3.46 5.01 -20.78
N ARG A 134 -3.69 3.70 -20.75
CA ARG A 134 -5.04 3.09 -20.80
C ARG A 134 -5.39 2.17 -19.62
N CYS A 135 -4.53 2.10 -18.62
CA CYS A 135 -4.71 1.24 -17.45
C CYS A 135 -3.81 1.71 -16.32
N ASP A 136 -4.02 1.20 -15.12
CA ASP A 136 -3.06 1.24 -14.04
C ASP A 136 -2.64 -0.18 -13.64
N THR A 137 -1.58 -0.29 -12.83
CA THR A 137 -1.23 -1.53 -12.15
C THR A 137 -1.00 -1.27 -10.68
N VAL A 138 -1.58 -2.14 -9.85
CA VAL A 138 -1.31 -2.21 -8.42
C VAL A 138 -0.54 -3.48 -8.13
N ASN A 139 0.71 -3.33 -7.67
CA ASN A 139 1.54 -4.42 -7.19
C ASN A 139 1.60 -4.36 -5.66
N VAL A 140 0.71 -5.10 -5.01
CA VAL A 140 0.71 -5.30 -3.55
C VAL A 140 1.84 -6.27 -3.21
N ARG A 141 2.73 -5.87 -2.30
CA ARG A 141 3.83 -6.71 -1.84
C ARG A 141 3.92 -6.66 -0.32
N PHE A 142 4.12 -7.82 0.27
CA PHE A 142 4.40 -7.99 1.68
C PHE A 142 5.82 -8.53 1.81
N VAL A 143 6.63 -7.91 2.65
CA VAL A 143 8.05 -8.26 2.79
C VAL A 143 8.30 -8.68 4.23
N ASN A 144 8.92 -9.85 4.42
CA ASN A 144 9.58 -10.18 5.67
C ASN A 144 10.94 -9.48 5.65
N GLY A 145 11.08 -8.43 6.45
CA GLY A 145 12.19 -7.49 6.39
C GLY A 145 11.72 -6.08 6.73
N HIS A 146 12.65 -5.26 7.22
CA HIS A 146 12.38 -3.89 7.61
C HIS A 146 13.10 -2.91 6.69
N VAL A 147 12.33 -2.10 5.97
CA VAL A 147 12.88 -1.06 5.10
C VAL A 147 13.37 0.10 5.96
N THR A 148 14.68 0.37 5.86
CA THR A 148 15.35 1.48 6.55
C THR A 148 15.97 2.47 5.57
N GLU A 149 16.38 2.00 4.39
CA GLU A 149 16.87 2.85 3.32
C GLU A 149 15.69 3.58 2.66
N ASN A 150 15.88 4.86 2.32
CA ASN A 150 14.86 5.74 1.73
C ASN A 150 13.60 5.96 2.60
N ALA A 151 13.65 5.57 3.88
CA ALA A 151 12.56 5.73 4.82
C ALA A 151 12.85 6.75 5.91
N VAL A 152 11.80 7.42 6.40
CA VAL A 152 11.88 8.09 7.69
C VAL A 152 11.63 7.07 8.80
N LEU A 153 12.56 7.04 9.75
CA LEU A 153 12.50 6.19 10.93
C LEU A 153 12.02 6.99 12.12
N TYR A 154 11.20 6.36 12.95
CA TYR A 154 10.72 6.92 14.20
C TYR A 154 10.41 5.81 15.19
N GLU A 155 10.56 6.12 16.47
CA GLU A 155 10.41 5.12 17.53
C GLU A 155 9.13 5.32 18.33
N SER A 156 8.59 4.20 18.83
CA SER A 156 7.51 4.17 19.79
C SER A 156 8.00 3.61 21.12
N PRO A 157 8.12 4.46 22.18
CA PRO A 157 8.56 4.00 23.49
C PRO A 157 7.69 2.89 24.08
N ALA A 158 6.38 2.92 23.80
CA ALA A 158 5.43 1.91 24.23
C ALA A 158 5.72 0.50 23.67
N HIS A 159 6.55 0.39 22.63
CA HIS A 159 6.95 -0.87 22.01
C HIS A 159 8.40 -1.25 22.34
N SER A 160 9.10 -0.46 23.17
CA SER A 160 10.40 -0.84 23.67
C SER A 160 10.25 -1.97 24.68
N THR A 161 11.08 -3.00 24.54
CA THR A 161 11.18 -4.11 25.51
C THR A 161 12.30 -3.88 26.52
N GLU A 162 13.07 -2.80 26.36
CA GLU A 162 14.19 -2.47 27.22
C GLU A 162 13.72 -1.84 28.53
N GLN A 163 14.25 -2.35 29.64
CA GLN A 163 14.06 -1.72 30.96
C GLN A 163 15.18 -0.70 31.18
N LEU A 164 14.86 0.56 30.92
CA LEU A 164 15.77 1.68 31.11
C LEU A 164 15.66 2.21 32.55
N ALA A 165 16.76 2.74 33.09
CA ALA A 165 16.70 3.49 34.35
C ALA A 165 15.91 4.80 34.14
N ASP A 166 15.19 5.29 35.16
CA ASP A 166 14.21 6.40 35.07
C ASP A 166 14.71 7.63 34.28
N ARG A 167 15.99 8.02 34.46
CA ARG A 167 16.58 9.15 33.74
C ARG A 167 16.76 8.87 32.24
N HIS A 168 17.15 7.65 31.88
CA HIS A 168 17.31 7.23 30.49
C HIS A 168 15.95 6.99 29.83
N GLU A 169 14.94 6.51 30.57
CA GLU A 169 13.57 6.38 30.08
C GLU A 169 12.98 7.75 29.69
N ALA A 170 13.09 8.75 30.57
CA ALA A 170 12.61 10.10 30.28
C ALA A 170 13.32 10.73 29.07
N GLN A 171 14.63 10.50 28.93
CA GLN A 171 15.39 10.96 27.77
C GLN A 171 14.91 10.28 26.48
N TYR A 172 14.82 8.95 26.49
CA TYR A 172 14.37 8.15 25.35
C TYR A 172 12.96 8.54 24.89
N HIS A 173 12.05 8.80 25.83
CA HIS A 173 10.69 9.24 25.51
C HIS A 173 10.68 10.61 24.80
N ASN A 174 11.52 11.54 25.25
CA ASN A 174 11.64 12.86 24.63
C ASN A 174 12.29 12.79 23.23
N GLU A 175 13.33 11.98 23.07
CA GLU A 175 13.99 11.75 21.77
C GLU A 175 13.04 11.06 20.78
N SER A 176 12.29 10.06 21.23
CA SER A 176 11.25 9.41 20.46
C SER A 176 10.19 10.41 19.99
N HIS A 177 9.63 11.23 20.88
CA HIS A 177 8.67 12.27 20.48
C HIS A 177 9.24 13.28 19.49
N TRP A 178 10.53 13.63 19.63
CA TRP A 178 11.17 14.51 18.67
C TRP A 178 11.27 13.85 17.29
N SER A 179 11.69 12.57 17.23
CA SER A 179 11.75 11.81 15.97
C SER A 179 10.36 11.67 15.31
N GLN A 180 9.33 11.39 16.10
CA GLN A 180 7.93 11.30 15.65
C GLN A 180 7.45 12.60 14.99
N LYS A 181 7.80 13.76 15.57
CA LYS A 181 7.48 15.07 14.97
C LYS A 181 8.23 15.35 13.67
N GLN A 182 9.47 14.89 13.53
CA GLN A 182 10.18 15.00 12.25
C GLN A 182 9.55 14.06 11.21
N ALA A 183 9.24 12.82 11.60
CA ALA A 183 8.56 11.87 10.74
C ALA A 183 7.20 12.36 10.28
N ALA A 184 6.41 12.99 11.15
CA ALA A 184 5.13 13.58 10.79
C ALA A 184 5.24 14.56 9.61
N ARG A 185 6.25 15.44 9.62
CA ARG A 185 6.49 16.40 8.52
C ARG A 185 6.84 15.71 7.21
N GLN A 186 7.67 14.67 7.26
CA GLN A 186 8.03 13.91 6.07
C GLN A 186 6.84 13.12 5.53
N ILE A 187 6.03 12.52 6.41
CA ILE A 187 4.80 11.79 6.03
C ILE A 187 3.79 12.74 5.39
N GLU A 188 3.64 13.97 5.91
CA GLU A 188 2.80 15.00 5.29
C GLU A 188 3.33 15.38 3.89
N ALA A 189 4.64 15.56 3.72
CA ALA A 189 5.24 15.81 2.41
C ALA A 189 5.06 14.62 1.44
N ASN A 190 5.09 13.38 1.95
CA ASN A 190 4.83 12.18 1.16
C ASN A 190 3.40 12.13 0.61
N ALA A 191 2.41 12.68 1.33
CA ALA A 191 1.05 12.79 0.80
C ALA A 191 1.01 13.65 -0.47
N GLN A 192 1.76 14.76 -0.48
CA GLN A 192 1.88 15.62 -1.65
C GLN A 192 2.52 14.88 -2.84
N LEU A 193 3.54 14.06 -2.61
CA LEU A 193 4.14 13.23 -3.66
C LEU A 193 3.11 12.31 -4.35
N VAL A 194 2.18 11.73 -3.57
CA VAL A 194 1.09 10.91 -4.12
C VAL A 194 0.17 11.74 -5.00
N ARG A 195 -0.27 12.91 -4.52
CA ARG A 195 -1.19 13.78 -5.28
C ARG A 195 -0.59 14.25 -6.59
N GLU A 196 0.68 14.63 -6.56
CA GLU A 196 1.35 15.06 -7.78
C GLU A 196 1.60 13.90 -8.76
N ALA A 197 1.81 12.66 -8.27
CA ALA A 197 1.96 11.48 -9.12
C ALA A 197 0.68 11.10 -9.86
N PHE A 198 -0.48 11.51 -9.34
CA PHE A 198 -1.80 11.18 -9.87
C PHE A 198 -2.69 12.44 -9.90
N PRO A 199 -2.38 13.41 -10.78
CA PRO A 199 -3.12 14.68 -10.87
C PRO A 199 -4.60 14.46 -11.25
N ASP A 200 -5.44 15.46 -10.99
CA ASP A 200 -6.87 15.41 -11.29
C ASP A 200 -7.10 15.35 -12.82
N PRO A 201 -7.76 14.30 -13.36
CA PRO A 201 -8.01 14.19 -14.78
C PRO A 201 -8.94 15.28 -15.36
N GLN A 202 -9.66 16.02 -14.51
CA GLN A 202 -10.51 17.14 -14.90
C GLN A 202 -9.76 18.48 -14.96
N GLU A 203 -8.59 18.57 -14.31
CA GLU A 203 -7.77 19.79 -14.23
C GLU A 203 -6.43 19.67 -14.99
N SER A 204 -6.09 18.47 -15.48
CA SER A 204 -4.83 18.21 -16.18
C SER A 204 -5.03 17.58 -17.55
N ASP A 205 -4.14 17.94 -18.48
CA ASP A 205 -4.15 17.38 -19.84
C ASP A 205 -3.69 15.93 -19.83
N PHE A 206 -4.23 15.11 -20.75
CA PHE A 206 -3.91 13.68 -20.85
C PHE A 206 -2.40 13.41 -20.87
N GLU A 207 -1.63 14.19 -21.64
CA GLU A 207 -0.18 13.99 -21.77
C GLU A 207 0.59 14.19 -20.45
N GLU A 208 0.11 15.04 -19.55
CA GLU A 208 0.74 15.26 -18.24
C GLU A 208 0.46 14.11 -17.28
N ARG A 209 -0.70 13.47 -17.41
CA ARG A 209 -1.20 12.44 -16.49
C ARG A 209 -1.17 11.01 -17.06
N ARG A 210 -0.70 10.82 -18.30
CA ARG A 210 -0.72 9.51 -18.99
C ARG A 210 0.24 8.48 -18.39
N SER A 211 1.19 8.94 -17.58
CA SER A 211 2.17 8.12 -16.88
C SER A 211 2.45 8.71 -15.50
N GLY A 212 2.80 7.87 -14.56
CA GLY A 212 3.07 8.27 -13.19
C GLY A 212 3.08 7.05 -12.29
N GLY A 213 3.50 7.25 -11.05
CA GLY A 213 3.57 6.14 -10.13
C GLY A 213 4.17 6.50 -8.80
N ILE A 214 3.95 5.61 -7.85
CA ILE A 214 4.60 5.63 -6.54
C ILE A 214 5.09 4.24 -6.18
N VAL A 215 6.17 4.21 -5.40
CA VAL A 215 6.52 3.11 -4.51
C VAL A 215 6.38 3.61 -3.08
N ALA A 216 5.90 2.76 -2.18
CA ALA A 216 5.83 3.09 -0.77
C ALA A 216 6.27 1.91 0.09
N ALA A 217 6.77 2.21 1.30
CA ALA A 217 7.14 1.21 2.30
C ALA A 217 6.64 1.63 3.68
N PHE A 218 5.93 0.74 4.36
CA PHE A 218 5.46 0.95 5.74
C PHE A 218 5.67 -0.32 6.53
N GLY A 219 6.36 -0.23 7.67
CA GLY A 219 6.63 -1.41 8.48
C GLY A 219 7.11 -1.07 9.87
N ARG A 220 7.34 -2.11 10.66
CA ARG A 220 7.81 -2.01 12.04
C ARG A 220 8.78 -3.13 12.37
N ARG A 221 9.82 -2.82 13.14
CA ARG A 221 10.72 -3.78 13.79
C ARG A 221 10.89 -3.38 15.26
N GLY A 222 10.23 -4.10 16.16
CA GLY A 222 10.25 -3.76 17.59
C GLY A 222 9.65 -2.38 17.84
N SER A 223 10.40 -1.47 18.45
CA SER A 223 9.98 -0.07 18.69
C SER A 223 10.15 0.84 17.47
N GLU A 224 10.93 0.44 16.47
CA GLU A 224 11.23 1.23 15.28
C GLU A 224 10.17 1.03 14.21
N PHE A 225 9.65 2.13 13.67
CA PHE A 225 8.73 2.16 12.56
C PHE A 225 9.37 2.88 11.39
N SER A 226 9.00 2.48 10.18
CA SER A 226 9.45 3.10 8.94
C SER A 226 8.28 3.52 8.06
N SER A 227 8.48 4.65 7.37
CA SER A 227 7.52 5.17 6.40
C SER A 227 8.28 5.80 5.24
N ALA A 228 7.93 5.41 4.02
CA ALA A 228 8.60 5.88 2.82
C ALA A 228 7.60 5.96 1.66
N VAL A 229 7.73 6.99 0.83
CA VAL A 229 7.03 7.14 -0.44
C VAL A 229 7.98 7.83 -1.41
N GLU A 230 8.10 7.31 -2.61
CA GLU A 230 8.84 7.93 -3.69
C GLU A 230 8.01 7.90 -4.97
N ARG A 231 8.10 8.97 -5.76
CA ARG A 231 7.51 9.02 -7.10
C ARG A 231 8.38 8.22 -8.06
N VAL A 232 7.75 7.41 -8.89
CA VAL A 232 8.43 6.59 -9.88
C VAL A 232 7.76 6.76 -11.24
N GLU A 233 8.56 6.63 -12.29
CA GLU A 233 8.05 6.67 -13.65
C GLU A 233 7.68 5.27 -14.13
N SER A 234 6.53 5.18 -14.79
CA SER A 234 6.11 4.01 -15.55
C SER A 234 6.63 4.08 -16.98
N ASP A 235 6.88 2.92 -17.59
CA ASP A 235 7.11 2.84 -19.03
C ASP A 235 5.76 2.86 -19.75
N PRO A 236 5.40 3.96 -20.46
CA PRO A 236 4.08 4.09 -21.09
C PRO A 236 3.85 3.07 -22.20
N ASP A 237 4.91 2.48 -22.75
CA ASP A 237 4.85 1.52 -23.85
C ASP A 237 4.81 0.07 -23.37
N ARG A 238 4.82 -0.16 -22.04
CA ARG A 238 4.76 -1.51 -21.45
C ARG A 238 3.57 -2.33 -21.94
N PHE A 239 2.43 -1.67 -22.17
CA PHE A 239 1.20 -2.32 -22.62
C PHE A 239 0.73 -1.72 -23.94
N SER A 240 0.86 -2.48 -25.02
CA SER A 240 0.35 -2.11 -26.35
C SER A 240 -1.13 -2.45 -26.55
N GLU A 241 -1.65 -3.41 -25.78
CA GLU A 241 -3.02 -3.91 -25.90
C GLU A 241 -3.96 -3.20 -24.92
N THR A 242 -5.20 -2.96 -25.36
CA THR A 242 -6.29 -2.55 -24.46
C THR A 242 -6.90 -3.76 -23.78
N ILE A 243 -7.38 -3.56 -22.55
CA ILE A 243 -8.12 -4.56 -21.79
C ILE A 243 -9.47 -3.98 -21.42
N ASP A 244 -10.49 -4.84 -21.42
CA ASP A 244 -11.86 -4.48 -21.04
C ASP A 244 -12.19 -4.96 -19.61
N GLU A 245 -11.40 -5.89 -19.08
CA GLU A 245 -11.50 -6.42 -17.71
C GLU A 245 -10.13 -6.41 -17.02
N PRO A 246 -10.08 -6.36 -15.68
CA PRO A 246 -8.83 -6.48 -14.95
C PRO A 246 -8.09 -7.80 -15.25
N GLU A 247 -6.77 -7.80 -15.20
CA GLU A 247 -5.99 -9.02 -15.43
C GLU A 247 -4.74 -9.09 -14.54
N LEU A 248 -4.35 -10.30 -14.14
CA LEU A 248 -3.09 -10.52 -13.44
C LEU A 248 -1.94 -10.49 -14.45
N VAL A 249 -0.98 -9.61 -14.19
CA VAL A 249 0.24 -9.46 -14.98
C VAL A 249 1.47 -9.72 -14.11
N VAL A 250 2.60 -9.99 -14.76
CA VAL A 250 3.90 -10.04 -14.06
C VAL A 250 4.19 -8.66 -13.45
N GLU A 251 4.90 -8.63 -12.32
CA GLU A 251 5.37 -7.37 -11.72
C GLU A 251 6.19 -6.51 -12.70
N SER A 252 6.16 -5.19 -12.49
CA SER A 252 6.85 -4.23 -13.36
C SER A 252 8.37 -4.26 -13.17
N PRO A 253 9.16 -3.80 -14.16
CA PRO A 253 10.59 -3.52 -13.96
C PRO A 253 10.85 -2.55 -12.81
N VAL A 254 9.94 -1.60 -12.57
CA VAL A 254 10.00 -0.66 -11.44
C VAL A 254 9.92 -1.41 -10.11
N ALA A 255 9.01 -2.40 -9.98
CA ALA A 255 8.91 -3.21 -8.76
C ALA A 255 10.21 -3.97 -8.48
N LYS A 256 10.80 -4.61 -9.49
CA LYS A 256 12.09 -5.31 -9.36
C LYS A 256 13.25 -4.37 -9.03
N ARG A 257 13.22 -3.16 -9.57
CA ARG A 257 14.24 -2.14 -9.28
C ARG A 257 14.13 -1.68 -7.83
N THR A 258 12.95 -1.26 -7.39
CA THR A 258 12.74 -0.75 -6.03
C THR A 258 12.93 -1.83 -4.97
N GLU A 259 12.63 -3.10 -5.29
CA GLU A 259 12.99 -4.22 -4.42
C GLU A 259 14.50 -4.27 -4.11
N ARG A 260 15.34 -4.14 -5.14
CA ARG A 260 16.81 -4.18 -4.96
C ARG A 260 17.38 -2.91 -4.33
N GLU A 261 16.71 -1.78 -4.51
CA GLU A 261 17.19 -0.48 -4.03
C GLU A 261 16.74 -0.16 -2.60
N TRP A 262 15.63 -0.75 -2.12
CA TRP A 262 15.02 -0.39 -0.84
C TRP A 262 15.04 -1.52 0.19
N LEU A 263 15.01 -2.77 -0.25
CA LEU A 263 14.97 -3.89 0.66
C LEU A 263 16.39 -4.33 1.04
N PRO A 264 16.63 -4.73 2.30
CA PRO A 264 17.91 -5.33 2.68
C PRO A 264 18.11 -6.67 1.95
N ASP A 265 19.37 -7.10 1.81
CA ASP A 265 19.76 -8.31 1.07
C ASP A 265 19.07 -9.60 1.57
N ASP A 266 18.68 -9.65 2.84
CA ASP A 266 18.02 -10.79 3.48
C ASP A 266 16.49 -10.71 3.46
N ALA A 267 15.92 -9.64 2.89
CA ALA A 267 14.48 -9.49 2.78
C ALA A 267 13.86 -10.52 1.83
N VAL A 268 12.68 -11.01 2.22
CA VAL A 268 11.91 -11.97 1.40
C VAL A 268 10.56 -11.36 1.05
N VAL A 269 10.33 -11.16 -0.25
CA VAL A 269 9.02 -10.78 -0.80
C VAL A 269 8.11 -12.01 -0.82
N LEU A 270 6.94 -11.90 -0.20
CA LEU A 270 5.90 -12.92 -0.14
C LEU A 270 5.07 -13.00 -1.43
#